data_AF-A0A8J7SLT0-F1
#
_entry.id   AF-A0A8J7SLT0-F1
#
_cell.length_a   1.000
_cell.length_b   1.000
_cell.length_c   1.000
_cell.angle_alpha   90.00
_cell.angle_beta   90.00
_cell.angle_gamma   90.00
#
_symmetry.space_group_name_H-M   'P 1'
#
loop_
_entity.id
_entity.type
_entity.pdbx_description
1 polymer ?
#
loop_
_entity_poly.entity_id
_entity_poly.type
_entity_poly.pdbx_seq_one_letter_code
_entity_poly.pdbx_strand_id
1 'polypeptide(L)'
;MKNFLFTTYLILTSLFSFAQTAVSSYSFTGNAEDDLGDNNGVVYGATLTEDRFGNANSAYQFDGIDDYINFGDSSEFRLTSSYSYSAWVHIEDVLGQNVGPI
;
A
#
# COMPACT_ATOMS: atom_id res chain seq x y z
N MET A 1 40.04 24.48 -12.11
CA MET A 1 39.07 24.85 -11.04
C MET A 1 37.61 24.83 -11.52
N LYS A 2 37.26 25.43 -12.67
CA LYS A 2 35.89 25.44 -13.19
C LYS A 2 35.28 24.03 -13.40
N ASN A 3 36.06 23.08 -13.92
CA ASN A 3 35.58 21.72 -14.19
C ASN A 3 35.37 20.90 -12.91
N PHE A 4 36.11 21.18 -11.84
CA PHE A 4 35.98 20.50 -10.55
C PHE A 4 34.71 20.95 -9.81
N LEU A 5 34.36 22.24 -9.89
CA LEU A 5 33.12 22.77 -9.32
C LEU A 5 31.88 22.22 -10.05
N PHE A 6 31.96 22.08 -11.37
CA PHE A 6 30.87 21.53 -12.18
C PHE A 6 30.61 20.05 -11.90
N THR A 7 31.67 19.23 -11.78
CA THR A 7 31.52 17.80 -11.46
C THR A 7 31.03 17.59 -10.03
N THR A 8 31.49 18.41 -9.07
CA THR A 8 30.98 18.34 -7.68
C THR A 8 29.50 18.72 -7.60
N TYR A 9 29.05 19.71 -8.37
CA TYR A 9 27.63 20.11 -8.45
C TYR A 9 26.76 19.01 -9.06
N LEU A 10 27.23 18.35 -10.13
CA LEU A 10 26.50 17.25 -10.77
C LEU A 10 26.29 16.07 -9.81
N ILE A 11 27.34 15.67 -9.08
CA ILE A 11 27.27 14.58 -8.07
C ILE A 11 26.37 14.99 -6.89
N LEU A 12 26.38 16.25 -6.46
CA LEU A 12 25.52 16.72 -5.36
C LEU A 12 24.04 16.71 -5.76
N THR A 13 23.70 17.04 -7.01
CA THR A 13 22.30 17.00 -7.48
C THR A 13 21.75 15.59 -7.67
N SER A 14 22.59 14.61 -8.04
CA SER A 14 22.14 13.22 -8.24
C SER A 14 21.86 12.46 -6.92
N LEU A 15 22.18 13.05 -5.77
CA LEU A 15 21.90 12.48 -4.45
C LEU A 15 20.49 12.81 -3.93
N PHE A 16 19.73 13.67 -4.61
CA PHE A 16 18.40 14.11 -4.19
C PHE A 16 17.26 13.63 -5.11
N SER A 17 17.47 12.52 -5.84
CA SER A 17 16.38 11.86 -6.57
C SER A 17 15.55 11.02 -5.60
N PHE A 18 14.55 11.62 -4.98
CA PHE A 18 13.50 10.87 -4.29
C PHE A 18 12.41 10.52 -5.30
N ALA A 19 12.04 9.24 -5.36
CA ALA A 19 10.74 8.88 -5.91
C ALA A 19 9.64 9.59 -5.11
N GLN A 20 8.48 9.80 -5.72
CA GLN A 20 7.34 10.36 -4.99
C GLN A 20 7.06 9.50 -3.75
N THR A 21 6.97 10.14 -2.59
CA THR A 21 6.63 9.48 -1.32
C THR A 21 5.13 9.20 -1.29
N ALA A 22 4.74 8.00 -0.88
CA ALA A 22 3.34 7.68 -0.67
C ALA A 22 2.77 8.48 0.50
N VAL A 23 1.47 8.78 0.45
CA VAL A 23 0.76 9.49 1.53
C VAL A 23 0.45 8.55 2.70
N SER A 24 0.10 7.31 2.38
CA SER A 24 -0.13 6.23 3.37
C SER A 24 0.39 4.90 2.83
N SER A 25 0.77 4.00 3.74
CA SER A 25 1.18 2.62 3.44
C SER A 25 0.62 1.68 4.51
N TYR A 26 0.17 0.50 4.10
CA TYR A 26 -0.37 -0.48 5.03
C TYR A 26 0.30 -1.84 4.78
N SER A 27 1.22 -2.21 5.66
CA SER A 27 1.89 -3.52 5.64
C SER A 27 0.98 -4.66 6.08
N PHE A 28 -0.12 -4.34 6.76
CA PHE A 28 -1.07 -5.27 7.36
C PHE A 28 -0.44 -6.29 8.32
N THR A 29 0.67 -5.92 8.97
CA THR A 29 1.39 -6.77 9.93
C THR A 29 0.68 -6.78 11.29
N GLY A 30 -0.43 -7.52 11.37
CA GLY A 30 -1.22 -7.71 12.57
C GLY A 30 -2.25 -6.60 12.87
N ASN A 31 -2.28 -5.54 12.07
CA ASN A 31 -3.24 -4.43 12.21
C ASN A 31 -3.47 -3.71 10.87
N ALA A 32 -4.36 -2.71 10.87
CA ALA A 32 -4.61 -1.82 9.73
C ALA A 32 -4.04 -0.41 9.98
N GLU A 33 -2.92 -0.29 10.69
CA GLU A 33 -2.26 0.99 10.96
C GLU A 33 -1.49 1.49 9.73
N ASP A 34 -1.42 2.80 9.56
CA ASP A 34 -0.64 3.44 8.50
C ASP A 34 0.85 3.47 8.90
N ASP A 35 1.71 2.83 8.12
CA ASP A 35 3.15 2.75 8.39
C ASP A 35 3.87 4.11 8.20
N LEU A 36 3.22 5.07 7.52
CA LEU A 36 3.81 6.37 7.16
C LEU A 36 3.21 7.55 7.94
N GLY A 37 2.06 7.37 8.60
CA GLY A 37 1.28 8.47 9.15
C GLY A 37 0.17 8.05 10.11
N ASP A 38 -0.85 8.90 10.23
CA ASP A 38 -1.93 8.74 11.22
C ASP A 38 -3.26 8.29 10.60
N ASN A 39 -3.28 7.92 9.31
CA ASN A 39 -4.48 7.50 8.59
C ASN A 39 -4.83 6.02 8.88
N ASN A 40 -4.93 5.67 10.16
CA ASN A 40 -5.18 4.31 10.61
C ASN A 40 -6.57 3.81 10.18
N GLY A 41 -6.61 2.55 9.75
CA GLY A 41 -7.84 1.85 9.39
C GLY A 41 -8.58 1.27 10.60
N VAL A 42 -9.90 1.31 10.55
CA VAL A 42 -10.78 0.54 11.44
C VAL A 42 -11.36 -0.63 10.65
N VAL A 43 -11.13 -1.85 11.15
CA VAL A 43 -11.53 -3.09 10.50
C VAL A 43 -12.97 -3.45 10.87
N TYR A 44 -13.81 -3.74 9.87
CA TYR A 44 -15.17 -4.24 10.02
C TYR A 44 -15.28 -5.59 9.31
N GLY A 45 -15.47 -6.66 10.10
CA GLY A 45 -15.67 -8.03 9.62
C GLY A 45 -14.42 -8.75 9.12
N ALA A 46 -13.59 -8.08 8.32
CA ALA A 46 -12.38 -8.67 7.72
C ALA A 46 -11.41 -9.25 8.77
N THR A 47 -10.82 -10.41 8.46
CA THR A 47 -9.92 -11.13 9.38
C THR A 47 -8.49 -11.18 8.86
N LEU A 48 -7.52 -11.16 9.78
CA LEU A 48 -6.11 -11.35 9.44
C LEU A 48 -5.87 -12.76 8.87
N THR A 49 -5.04 -12.83 7.82
CA THR A 49 -4.67 -14.06 7.12
C THR A 49 -3.19 -14.03 6.73
N GLU A 50 -2.73 -15.09 6.04
CA GLU A 50 -1.37 -15.18 5.50
C GLU A 50 -1.19 -14.24 4.30
N ASP A 51 -0.01 -13.60 4.20
CA ASP A 51 0.37 -12.86 3.00
C ASP A 51 0.82 -13.78 1.86
N ARG A 52 1.24 -13.18 0.73
CA ARG A 52 1.76 -13.89 -0.45
C ARG A 52 3.03 -14.72 -0.23
N PHE A 53 3.66 -14.61 0.94
CA PHE A 53 4.86 -15.35 1.33
C PHE A 53 4.58 -16.36 2.45
N GLY A 54 3.32 -16.52 2.87
CA GLY A 54 2.93 -17.39 3.97
C GLY A 54 3.20 -16.79 5.36
N ASN A 55 3.43 -15.48 5.45
CA ASN A 55 3.59 -14.82 6.75
C ASN A 55 2.20 -14.65 7.37
N ALA A 56 1.97 -15.28 8.53
CA ALA A 56 0.70 -15.19 9.24
C ALA A 56 0.40 -13.75 9.71
N ASN A 57 -0.87 -13.37 9.65
CA ASN A 57 -1.36 -12.04 10.06
C ASN A 57 -0.65 -10.89 9.31
N SER A 58 -0.45 -11.05 8.00
CA SER A 58 0.23 -10.06 7.14
C SER A 58 -0.63 -9.66 5.94
N ALA A 59 -1.92 -10.01 5.95
CA ALA A 59 -2.94 -9.59 4.99
C ALA A 59 -4.33 -9.66 5.65
N TYR A 60 -5.34 -9.06 5.02
CA TYR A 60 -6.75 -9.21 5.40
C TYR A 60 -7.53 -10.02 4.36
N GLN A 61 -8.32 -10.98 4.85
CA GLN A 61 -9.31 -11.72 4.07
C GLN A 61 -10.65 -11.00 4.16
N PHE A 62 -11.34 -10.90 3.02
CA PHE A 62 -12.67 -10.31 2.89
C PHE A 62 -13.61 -11.37 2.32
N ASP A 63 -14.71 -11.64 3.01
CA ASP A 63 -15.66 -12.71 2.65
C ASP A 63 -16.59 -12.36 1.47
N GLY A 64 -16.62 -11.08 1.07
CA GLY A 64 -17.42 -10.56 -0.03
C GLY A 64 -18.89 -10.26 0.33
N ILE A 65 -19.26 -10.26 1.62
CA ILE A 65 -20.61 -9.97 2.11
C ILE A 65 -20.69 -8.54 2.64
N ASP A 66 -20.00 -8.25 3.75
CA ASP A 66 -20.04 -6.95 4.43
C ASP A 66 -18.70 -6.48 5.03
N ASP A 67 -17.60 -7.14 4.65
CA ASP A 67 -16.25 -6.82 5.10
C ASP A 67 -15.67 -5.56 4.46
N TYR A 68 -15.10 -4.66 5.26
CA TYR A 68 -14.31 -3.52 4.78
C TYR A 68 -13.34 -2.98 5.85
N ILE A 69 -12.33 -2.23 5.40
CA ILE A 69 -11.48 -1.41 6.27
C ILE A 69 -11.79 0.06 5.98
N ASN A 70 -12.14 0.81 7.03
CA ASN A 70 -12.44 2.24 6.94
C ASN A 70 -11.23 3.06 7.37
N PHE A 71 -10.63 3.77 6.42
CA PHE A 71 -9.49 4.68 6.66
C PHE A 71 -9.90 6.12 6.99
N GLY A 72 -11.21 6.38 7.17
CA GLY A 72 -11.76 7.68 7.52
C GLY A 72 -11.85 8.66 6.34
N ASP A 73 -12.04 9.94 6.66
CA ASP A 73 -12.14 11.07 5.70
C ASP A 73 -11.06 12.11 6.00
N SER A 74 -9.80 11.65 6.02
CA SER A 74 -8.65 12.56 6.13
C SER A 74 -8.63 13.50 4.93
N SER A 75 -8.23 14.76 5.15
CA SER A 75 -8.03 15.71 4.05
C SER A 75 -7.03 15.22 3.02
N GLU A 76 -6.13 14.33 3.43
CA GLU A 76 -5.14 13.71 2.56
C GLU A 76 -5.80 12.81 1.51
N PHE A 77 -6.86 12.06 1.85
CA PHE A 77 -7.55 11.17 0.90
C PHE A 77 -8.59 11.86 0.02
N ARG A 78 -8.79 13.17 0.18
CA ARG A 78 -9.71 13.92 -0.68
C ARG A 78 -9.08 14.05 -2.07
N LEU A 79 -9.78 13.53 -3.07
CA LEU A 79 -9.37 13.53 -4.48
C LEU A 79 -9.45 14.93 -5.15
N THR A 80 -8.86 15.94 -4.51
CA THR A 80 -8.79 17.32 -5.02
C THR A 80 -7.67 17.52 -6.04
N SER A 81 -6.76 16.55 -6.15
CA SER A 81 -5.65 16.50 -7.11
C SER A 81 -5.49 15.07 -7.65
N SER A 82 -4.60 14.87 -8.63
CA SER A 82 -4.26 13.54 -9.15
C SER A 82 -3.77 12.61 -8.04
N TYR A 83 -4.20 11.35 -8.11
CA TYR A 83 -3.94 10.32 -7.10
C TYR A 83 -3.58 8.98 -7.78
N SER A 84 -2.79 8.17 -7.09
CA SER A 84 -2.42 6.81 -7.50
C SER A 84 -2.51 5.89 -6.28
N TYR A 85 -2.92 4.64 -6.51
CA TYR A 85 -2.94 3.58 -5.50
C TYR A 85 -2.31 2.30 -6.09
N SER A 86 -1.76 1.46 -5.23
CA SER A 86 -1.26 0.13 -5.58
C SER A 86 -1.55 -0.83 -4.43
N ALA A 87 -1.87 -2.08 -4.77
CA ALA A 87 -2.17 -3.13 -3.79
C ALA A 87 -1.82 -4.50 -4.35
N TRP A 88 -1.51 -5.44 -3.45
CA TRP A 88 -1.51 -6.88 -3.75
C TRP A 88 -2.88 -7.44 -3.39
N VAL A 89 -3.49 -8.17 -4.32
CA VAL A 89 -4.81 -8.78 -4.13
C VAL A 89 -4.74 -10.23 -4.55
N HIS A 90 -5.21 -11.13 -3.68
CA HIS A 90 -5.47 -12.53 -4.01
C HIS A 90 -6.98 -12.73 -4.08
N ILE A 91 -7.46 -13.28 -5.19
CA ILE A 91 -8.87 -13.61 -5.37
C ILE A 91 -9.00 -15.10 -5.09
N GLU A 92 -9.74 -15.45 -4.04
CA GLU A 92 -10.10 -16.83 -3.79
C GLU A 92 -11.13 -17.28 -4.82
N ASP A 93 -10.97 -18.52 -5.32
CA ASP A 93 -11.93 -19.09 -6.24
C ASP A 93 -13.31 -19.14 -5.57
N VAL A 94 -14.26 -18.43 -6.17
CA VAL A 94 -15.68 -18.61 -5.84
C VAL A 94 -16.04 -20.01 -6.29
N LEU A 95 -15.99 -20.97 -5.37
CA LEU A 95 -16.31 -22.36 -5.64
C LEU A 95 -17.66 -22.46 -6.34
N GLY A 96 -17.63 -22.71 -7.65
CA GLY A 96 -18.82 -22.67 -8.51
C GLY A 96 -18.54 -22.57 -10.02
N GLN A 97 -17.34 -22.17 -10.44
CA GLN A 97 -16.92 -22.28 -11.83
C GLN A 97 -15.56 -22.97 -11.89
N ASN A 98 -15.55 -24.20 -12.42
CA ASN A 98 -14.32 -24.90 -12.79
C ASN A 98 -13.60 -24.10 -13.87
N VAL A 99 -12.80 -23.11 -13.49
CA VAL A 99 -11.81 -22.53 -14.40
C VAL A 99 -10.59 -23.45 -14.35
N GLY A 100 -10.45 -24.24 -15.40
CA GLY A 100 -9.30 -25.14 -15.57
C GLY A 100 -7.96 -24.41 -15.49
N PRO A 101 -6.85 -25.14 -15.40
CA PRO A 101 -5.53 -24.57 -15.12
C PRO A 101 -5.16 -23.51 -16.17
N ILE A 102 -4.74 -22.35 -15.67
CA ILE A 102 -4.03 -21.29 -16.41
C ILE A 102 -2.68 -21.78 -16.92
#